data_AF-A0A1B5KTJ1-F1
#
_entry.id   AF-A0A1B5KTJ1-F1
#
_cell.length_a   1.000
_cell.length_b   1.000
_cell.length_c   1.000
_cell.angle_alpha   90.00
_cell.angle_beta   90.00
_cell.angle_gamma   90.00
#
_symmetry.space_group_name_H-M   'P 1'
#
loop_
_entity.id
_entity.type
_entity.pdbx_description
1 polymer ?
#
loop_
_entity_poly.entity_id
_entity_poly.type
_entity_poly.pdbx_seq_one_letter_code
_entity_poly.pdbx_strand_id
1 'polypeptide(L)'
;MPEYTINNLVFHDVPVGDGGQMGVGANVSVTAYNRLPVGLTVPSLGFEVLVANCDASQPNIRVASAVSSTIEIHPRSNVTVEAQGTIRELPASLTKACPSSELSPLDNLMKRYLNGQDAEVFVHGKASGSGGLPDWIGSLIESITVPIQFPGRSLDGFLREFALEDVDFKLPSPFADPGRPDSKPRVSGTVRVLAAIPADLNINVSVSSLRASGDLVFRGSKFGELRVDEWQKATSSIVHKPGNEEDFLSVTSRIRDAPIDILDSDTFSEILQELLLGGKDIMLDVRANVDVKVSTVLGDVVIRGVPATGKVPVKHVPGDTLAALNPQVGEVRVLSTSKTGVHIEASVNMTNPTPYTAWIPYMSIHMTKNQHLLGEAVAKEMRLGRGDNSNLVVQATWDPESLGGPPARAAARRLLSSYLSGKNTTVTLRAHRASVPACPAVGEALSRLNVTLSTPRLKLPGDADGDAGRGFVRDATFHILSSTATFTLASPLGRDTVHVERINATAFFNHTEPVGRILHDEPFDVPPGLSRTPRLPVDWSADRVGFGKLRDALGGTLKLDAVADVTVRLGRWVEQVNYEGEGIGARVSL
;
A
#
# COMPACT_ATOMS: atom_id res chain seq x y z
N MET A 1 -20.13 -44.71 31.62
CA MET A 1 -20.39 -43.60 32.56
C MET A 1 -21.87 -43.25 32.55
N PRO A 2 -22.43 -42.75 33.66
CA PRO A 2 -23.75 -42.10 33.63
C PRO A 2 -23.71 -40.87 32.72
N GLU A 3 -24.82 -40.54 32.09
CA GLU A 3 -24.98 -39.25 31.39
C GLU A 3 -24.83 -38.11 32.40
N TYR A 4 -24.08 -37.08 32.00
CA TYR A 4 -23.78 -35.91 32.82
C TYR A 4 -23.94 -34.63 32.01
N THR A 5 -24.22 -33.53 32.70
CA THR A 5 -24.33 -32.18 32.13
C THR A 5 -23.43 -31.24 32.90
N ILE A 6 -22.57 -30.50 32.20
CA ILE A 6 -21.79 -29.41 32.78
C ILE A 6 -22.70 -28.18 32.77
N ASN A 7 -23.20 -27.77 33.95
CA ASN A 7 -24.14 -26.66 34.08
C ASN A 7 -23.43 -25.31 34.02
N ASN A 8 -22.23 -25.25 34.60
CA ASN A 8 -21.46 -24.01 34.70
C ASN A 8 -19.95 -24.34 34.71
N LEU A 9 -19.16 -23.55 33.98
CA LEU A 9 -17.70 -23.53 34.06
C LEU A 9 -17.24 -22.09 33.92
N VAL A 10 -16.69 -21.51 34.98
CA VAL A 10 -16.20 -20.13 34.99
C VAL A 10 -14.73 -20.09 35.35
N PHE A 11 -13.92 -19.48 34.48
CA PHE A 11 -12.51 -19.21 34.72
C PHE A 11 -12.31 -17.81 35.28
N HIS A 12 -11.43 -17.66 36.26
CA HIS A 12 -11.14 -16.38 36.89
C HIS A 12 -9.73 -16.33 37.47
N ASP A 13 -9.14 -15.14 37.57
CA ASP A 13 -7.83 -14.98 38.18
C ASP A 13 -7.91 -15.17 39.71
N VAL A 14 -7.01 -15.98 40.27
CA VAL A 14 -6.95 -16.28 41.71
C VAL A 14 -5.52 -16.18 42.24
N PRO A 15 -5.31 -15.69 43.47
CA PRO A 15 -4.00 -15.74 44.11
C PRO A 15 -3.63 -17.19 44.46
N VAL A 16 -2.38 -17.57 44.19
CA VAL A 16 -1.82 -18.88 44.46
C VAL A 16 -0.69 -18.73 45.48
N GLY A 17 -0.99 -19.05 46.75
CA GLY A 17 -0.06 -18.96 47.86
C GLY A 17 0.20 -17.55 48.38
N ASP A 18 1.10 -17.43 49.36
CA ASP A 18 1.28 -16.19 50.15
C ASP A 18 2.17 -15.12 49.47
N GLY A 19 2.73 -15.41 48.28
CA GLY A 19 3.70 -14.56 47.58
C GLY A 19 3.13 -13.60 46.54
N GLY A 20 1.80 -13.49 46.43
CA GLY A 20 1.14 -12.65 45.42
C GLY A 20 1.22 -13.19 43.99
N GLN A 21 1.66 -14.43 43.81
CA GLN A 21 1.62 -15.13 42.52
C GLN A 21 0.17 -15.38 42.14
N MET A 22 -0.21 -15.08 40.89
CA MET A 22 -1.55 -15.33 40.38
C MET A 22 -1.58 -16.65 39.59
N GLY A 23 -2.73 -17.30 39.60
CA GLY A 23 -3.04 -18.45 38.76
C GLY A 23 -4.48 -18.35 38.26
N VAL A 24 -4.94 -19.37 37.55
CA VAL A 24 -6.31 -19.41 37.01
C VAL A 24 -7.14 -20.39 37.83
N GLY A 25 -8.19 -19.88 38.45
CA GLY A 25 -9.23 -20.63 39.12
C GLY A 25 -10.32 -21.06 38.12
N ALA A 26 -10.91 -22.23 38.35
CA ALA A 26 -12.02 -22.75 37.55
C ALA A 26 -13.12 -23.26 38.48
N ASN A 27 -14.30 -22.66 38.41
CA ASN A 27 -15.48 -23.13 39.15
C ASN A 27 -16.35 -23.96 38.21
N VAL A 28 -16.57 -25.22 38.57
CA VAL A 28 -17.34 -26.19 37.78
C VAL A 28 -18.54 -26.69 38.55
N SER A 29 -19.68 -26.78 37.88
CA SER A 29 -20.87 -27.50 38.35
C SER A 29 -21.25 -28.58 37.34
N VAL A 30 -21.28 -29.84 37.78
CA VAL A 30 -21.69 -30.99 36.96
C VAL A 30 -22.87 -31.68 37.60
N THR A 31 -23.91 -31.99 36.82
CA THR A 31 -25.04 -32.78 37.28
C THR A 31 -25.09 -34.13 36.58
N ALA A 32 -25.31 -35.20 37.35
CA ALA A 32 -25.57 -36.54 36.82
C ALA A 32 -26.74 -37.18 37.57
N TYR A 33 -27.55 -37.99 36.88
CA TYR A 33 -28.71 -38.65 37.51
C TYR A 33 -28.30 -39.96 38.19
N ASN A 34 -28.49 -40.05 39.50
CA ASN A 34 -28.27 -41.28 40.26
C ASN A 34 -29.44 -42.25 40.05
N ARG A 35 -29.23 -43.30 39.25
CA ARG A 35 -30.25 -44.34 39.00
C ARG A 35 -30.39 -45.32 40.16
N LEU A 36 -29.44 -45.37 41.09
CA LEU A 36 -29.41 -46.34 42.17
C LEU A 36 -30.34 -45.92 43.32
N PRO A 37 -30.94 -46.89 44.05
CA PRO A 37 -31.76 -46.61 45.22
C PRO A 37 -30.93 -46.27 46.48
N VAL A 38 -29.65 -45.94 46.31
CA VAL A 38 -28.70 -45.72 47.40
C VAL A 38 -28.47 -44.22 47.55
N GLY A 39 -28.48 -43.76 48.81
CA GLY A 39 -28.07 -42.42 49.18
C GLY A 39 -26.84 -42.47 50.08
N LEU A 40 -25.90 -41.56 49.85
CA LEU A 40 -24.67 -41.45 50.65
C LEU A 40 -24.08 -40.05 50.52
N THR A 41 -23.35 -39.62 51.54
CA THR A 41 -22.63 -38.34 51.53
C THR A 41 -21.15 -38.62 51.31
N VAL A 42 -20.61 -38.14 50.19
CA VAL A 42 -19.17 -38.22 49.90
C VAL A 42 -18.53 -36.94 50.41
N PRO A 43 -17.53 -37.00 51.30
CA PRO A 43 -16.78 -35.82 51.71
C PRO A 43 -15.99 -35.24 50.52
N SER A 44 -15.42 -34.06 50.72
CA SER A 44 -14.59 -33.39 49.70
C SER A 44 -13.50 -34.32 49.14
N LEU A 45 -13.42 -34.41 47.81
CA LEU A 45 -12.46 -35.22 47.08
C LEU A 45 -11.47 -34.35 46.33
N GLY A 46 -10.22 -34.82 46.24
CA GLY A 46 -9.20 -34.23 45.40
C GLY A 46 -9.21 -34.82 44.00
N PHE A 47 -8.87 -34.01 43.02
CA PHE A 47 -8.74 -34.42 41.62
C PHE A 47 -7.54 -33.76 40.97
N GLU A 48 -6.94 -34.45 40.00
CA GLU A 48 -5.97 -33.88 39.08
C GLU A 48 -6.59 -33.85 37.68
N VAL A 49 -6.51 -32.68 37.03
CA VAL A 49 -6.94 -32.53 35.64
C VAL A 49 -5.72 -32.72 34.76
N LEU A 50 -5.84 -33.63 33.80
CA LEU A 50 -4.79 -34.04 32.89
C LEU A 50 -5.22 -33.81 31.44
N VAL A 51 -4.28 -33.49 30.57
CA VAL A 51 -4.46 -33.35 29.11
C VAL A 51 -3.64 -34.43 28.41
N ALA A 52 -4.16 -34.95 27.30
CA ALA A 52 -3.42 -35.91 26.47
C ALA A 52 -2.04 -35.36 26.08
N ASN A 53 -1.04 -36.24 26.04
CA ASN A 53 0.29 -35.88 25.56
C ASN A 53 0.37 -35.98 24.03
N CYS A 54 1.52 -35.62 23.45
CA CYS A 54 1.77 -35.71 22.00
C CYS A 54 1.63 -37.14 21.44
N ASP A 55 1.98 -38.15 22.25
CA ASP A 55 1.85 -39.56 21.93
C ASP A 55 0.94 -40.21 22.97
N ALA A 56 0.00 -41.04 22.51
CA ALA A 56 -0.89 -41.81 23.37
C ALA A 56 -0.15 -42.81 24.27
N SER A 57 1.09 -43.19 23.93
CA SER A 57 1.95 -44.03 24.78
C SER A 57 2.57 -43.28 25.96
N GLN A 58 2.55 -41.95 25.94
CA GLN A 58 3.11 -41.12 27.01
C GLN A 58 2.04 -40.79 28.06
N PRO A 59 2.43 -40.61 29.34
CA PRO A 59 1.48 -40.24 30.38
C PRO A 59 0.86 -38.87 30.09
N ASN A 60 -0.42 -38.74 30.44
CA ASN A 60 -1.14 -37.48 30.37
C ASN A 60 -0.47 -36.41 31.23
N ILE A 61 -0.54 -35.17 30.76
CA ILE A 61 0.12 -34.01 31.36
C ILE A 61 -0.83 -33.39 32.38
N ARG A 62 -0.41 -33.32 33.65
CA ARG A 62 -1.18 -32.63 34.69
C ARG A 62 -1.20 -31.12 34.45
N VAL A 63 -2.39 -30.53 34.42
CA VAL A 63 -2.61 -29.09 34.19
C VAL A 63 -3.25 -28.36 35.36
N ALA A 64 -4.10 -29.04 36.14
CA ALA A 64 -4.77 -28.42 37.28
C ALA A 64 -4.91 -29.39 38.45
N SER A 65 -5.14 -28.82 39.62
CA SER A 65 -5.63 -29.56 40.79
C SER A 65 -7.01 -29.04 41.12
N ALA A 66 -7.95 -29.92 41.42
CA ALA A 66 -9.31 -29.54 41.77
C ALA A 66 -9.77 -30.22 43.07
N VAL A 67 -10.69 -29.57 43.76
CA VAL A 67 -11.30 -30.07 44.99
C VAL A 67 -12.80 -29.94 44.87
N SER A 68 -13.55 -31.01 45.13
CA SER A 68 -15.01 -30.93 45.18
C SER A 68 -15.50 -30.42 46.52
N SER A 69 -16.70 -29.86 46.52
CA SER A 69 -17.51 -29.76 47.73
C SER A 69 -17.96 -31.15 48.20
N THR A 70 -18.58 -31.21 49.38
CA THR A 70 -19.27 -32.41 49.86
C THR A 70 -20.38 -32.77 48.88
N ILE A 71 -20.41 -34.03 48.42
CA ILE A 71 -21.36 -34.50 47.41
C ILE A 71 -22.48 -35.25 48.12
N GLU A 72 -23.70 -34.75 47.99
CA GLU A 72 -24.90 -35.41 48.52
C GLU A 72 -25.58 -36.25 47.44
N ILE A 73 -25.41 -37.56 47.55
CA ILE A 73 -26.04 -38.52 46.63
C ILE A 73 -27.37 -38.94 47.26
N HIS A 74 -28.48 -38.61 46.59
CA HIS A 74 -29.80 -39.06 46.97
C HIS A 74 -30.30 -40.15 46.01
N PRO A 75 -31.15 -41.10 46.48
CA PRO A 75 -31.71 -42.13 45.63
C PRO A 75 -32.55 -41.55 44.47
N ARG A 76 -32.37 -42.05 43.25
CA ARG A 76 -33.21 -41.71 42.09
C ARG A 76 -33.36 -40.20 41.81
N SER A 77 -32.31 -39.42 42.06
CA SER A 77 -32.33 -37.97 41.87
C SER A 77 -31.12 -37.49 41.07
N ASN A 78 -31.19 -36.23 40.63
CA ASN A 78 -30.01 -35.52 40.17
C ASN A 78 -29.03 -35.32 41.33
N VAL A 79 -27.74 -35.54 41.06
CA VAL A 79 -26.62 -35.25 41.94
C VAL A 79 -25.81 -34.16 41.28
N THR A 80 -25.66 -33.04 41.97
CA THR A 80 -24.83 -31.93 41.51
C THR A 80 -23.52 -31.92 42.28
N VAL A 81 -22.42 -31.92 41.56
CA VAL A 81 -21.07 -31.82 42.09
C VAL A 81 -20.53 -30.45 41.74
N GLU A 82 -20.13 -29.70 42.76
CA GLU A 82 -19.40 -28.45 42.59
C GLU A 82 -17.92 -28.70 42.87
N ALA A 83 -17.06 -28.19 42.00
CA ALA A 83 -15.62 -28.32 42.15
C ALA A 83 -14.91 -27.01 41.83
N GLN A 84 -13.85 -26.76 42.59
CA GLN A 84 -12.95 -25.63 42.38
C GLN A 84 -11.60 -26.16 41.94
N GLY A 85 -11.20 -25.80 40.72
CA GLY A 85 -9.90 -26.10 40.13
C GLY A 85 -8.95 -24.92 40.23
N THR A 86 -7.65 -25.19 40.29
CA THR A 86 -6.59 -24.18 40.21
C THR A 86 -5.48 -24.65 39.28
N ILE A 87 -5.17 -23.82 38.30
CA ILE A 87 -4.00 -23.92 37.42
C ILE A 87 -2.97 -22.93 37.96
N ARG A 88 -1.81 -23.42 38.40
CA ARG A 88 -0.74 -22.59 38.98
C ARG A 88 0.25 -22.11 37.93
N GLU A 89 0.59 -23.00 37.01
CA GLU A 89 1.53 -22.78 35.93
C GLU A 89 1.19 -23.72 34.77
N LEU A 90 1.62 -23.38 33.56
CA LEU A 90 1.50 -24.25 32.41
C LEU A 90 2.80 -25.04 32.24
N PRO A 91 2.79 -26.38 32.36
CA PRO A 91 3.98 -27.18 32.16
C PRO A 91 4.55 -26.98 30.75
N ALA A 92 5.89 -26.95 30.62
CA ALA A 92 6.54 -26.81 29.32
C ALA A 92 6.19 -27.95 28.34
N SER A 93 5.85 -29.14 28.84
CA SER A 93 5.37 -30.26 28.00
C SER A 93 4.03 -29.98 27.34
N LEU A 94 3.20 -29.10 27.92
CA LEU A 94 1.88 -28.75 27.38
C LEU A 94 1.98 -27.71 26.26
N THR A 95 2.97 -26.82 26.32
CA THR A 95 3.14 -25.68 25.41
C THR A 95 4.20 -25.90 24.33
N LYS A 96 5.07 -26.91 24.48
CA LYS A 96 6.08 -27.27 23.49
C LYS A 96 5.47 -28.05 22.33
N ALA A 97 5.86 -27.69 21.10
CA ALA A 97 5.43 -28.40 19.89
C ALA A 97 5.79 -29.89 19.93
N CYS A 98 4.89 -30.73 19.43
CA CYS A 98 5.09 -32.17 19.37
C CYS A 98 6.19 -32.55 18.35
N PRO A 99 6.93 -33.66 18.54
CA PRO A 99 7.97 -34.06 17.58
C PRO A 99 7.47 -34.28 16.14
N SER A 100 6.19 -34.64 15.99
CA SER A 100 5.54 -34.94 14.72
C SER A 100 4.69 -33.80 14.15
N SER A 101 4.57 -32.66 14.85
CA SER A 101 3.64 -31.57 14.49
C SER A 101 4.14 -30.22 15.03
N GLU A 102 3.84 -29.13 14.33
CA GLU A 102 4.10 -27.78 14.85
C GLU A 102 3.18 -27.40 16.03
N LEU A 103 2.17 -28.22 16.32
CA LEU A 103 1.20 -28.01 17.40
C LEU A 103 1.67 -28.69 18.69
N SER A 104 1.53 -27.98 19.80
CA SER A 104 1.66 -28.53 21.16
C SER A 104 0.40 -29.27 21.61
N PRO A 105 0.45 -30.05 22.71
CA PRO A 105 -0.76 -30.60 23.32
C PRO A 105 -1.84 -29.55 23.63
N LEU A 106 -1.43 -28.37 24.11
CA LEU A 106 -2.35 -27.24 24.32
C LEU A 106 -2.97 -26.76 23.00
N ASP A 107 -2.15 -26.62 21.95
CA ASP A 107 -2.64 -26.17 20.64
C ASP A 107 -3.67 -27.15 20.08
N ASN A 108 -3.46 -28.47 20.24
CA ASN A 108 -4.41 -29.48 19.80
C ASN A 108 -5.73 -29.41 20.58
N LEU A 109 -5.65 -29.22 21.91
CA LEU A 109 -6.82 -29.03 22.77
C LEU A 109 -7.61 -27.77 22.34
N MET A 110 -6.92 -26.64 22.21
CA MET A 110 -7.51 -25.36 21.81
C MET A 110 -8.08 -25.43 20.39
N LYS A 111 -7.38 -26.07 19.45
CA LYS A 111 -7.86 -26.22 18.07
C LYS A 111 -9.21 -26.96 18.01
N ARG A 112 -9.39 -28.03 18.79
CA ARG A 112 -10.69 -28.71 18.86
C ARG A 112 -11.75 -27.78 19.45
N TYR A 113 -11.43 -27.16 20.59
CA TYR A 113 -12.32 -26.25 21.28
C TYR A 113 -12.83 -25.10 20.38
N LEU A 114 -11.92 -24.38 19.71
CA LEU A 114 -12.23 -23.20 18.87
C LEU A 114 -12.97 -23.56 17.58
N ASN A 115 -12.86 -24.81 17.11
CA ASN A 115 -13.62 -25.31 15.96
C ASN A 115 -15.00 -25.87 16.36
N GLY A 116 -15.45 -25.64 17.60
CA GLY A 116 -16.72 -26.16 18.10
C GLY A 116 -16.74 -27.68 18.30
N GLN A 117 -15.57 -28.34 18.30
CA GLN A 117 -15.46 -29.76 18.57
C GLN A 117 -15.24 -29.97 20.06
N ASP A 118 -15.85 -31.02 20.62
CA ASP A 118 -15.63 -31.40 22.02
C ASP A 118 -14.15 -31.65 22.26
N ALA A 119 -13.63 -31.05 23.32
CA ALA A 119 -12.27 -31.21 23.79
C ALA A 119 -12.26 -32.24 24.92
N GLU A 120 -11.30 -33.16 24.90
CA GLU A 120 -11.21 -34.21 25.92
C GLU A 120 -10.16 -33.86 26.96
N VAL A 121 -10.55 -33.92 28.23
CA VAL A 121 -9.64 -33.84 29.39
C VAL A 121 -9.82 -35.07 30.26
N PHE A 122 -8.78 -35.47 30.97
CA PHE A 122 -8.83 -36.63 31.86
C PHE A 122 -8.83 -36.16 33.31
N VAL A 123 -9.79 -36.62 34.10
CA VAL A 123 -9.85 -36.34 35.53
C VAL A 123 -9.40 -37.58 36.28
N HIS A 124 -8.31 -37.43 37.02
CA HIS A 124 -7.74 -38.47 37.86
C HIS A 124 -8.09 -38.20 39.32
N GLY A 125 -8.62 -39.20 40.01
CA GLY A 125 -8.95 -39.08 41.43
C GLY A 125 -7.69 -38.97 42.29
N LYS A 126 -7.78 -38.23 43.40
CA LYS A 126 -6.71 -38.10 44.38
C LYS A 126 -7.27 -38.15 45.79
N ALA A 127 -6.65 -38.93 46.67
CA ALA A 127 -7.05 -38.94 48.06
C ALA A 127 -6.91 -37.54 48.67
N SER A 128 -7.99 -37.03 49.28
CA SER A 128 -7.92 -35.75 49.98
C SER A 128 -7.05 -35.89 51.23
N GLY A 129 -6.18 -34.91 51.49
CA GLY A 129 -5.39 -34.84 52.72
C GLY A 129 -6.19 -34.45 53.97
N SER A 130 -7.49 -34.11 53.82
CA SER A 130 -8.38 -33.88 54.95
C SER A 130 -8.83 -35.23 55.54
N GLY A 131 -8.54 -35.45 56.82
CA GLY A 131 -8.63 -36.75 57.51
C GLY A 131 -10.04 -37.35 57.71
N GLY A 132 -10.90 -37.32 56.69
CA GLY A 132 -12.26 -37.87 56.70
C GLY A 132 -12.51 -39.00 55.69
N LEU A 133 -11.52 -39.38 54.87
CA LEU A 133 -11.65 -40.45 53.87
C LEU A 133 -11.04 -41.77 54.39
N PRO A 134 -11.78 -42.89 54.43
CA PRO A 134 -11.20 -44.21 54.65
C PRO A 134 -10.19 -44.60 53.58
N ASP A 135 -9.08 -45.25 53.96
CA ASP A 135 -7.95 -45.59 53.08
C ASP A 135 -8.36 -46.37 51.81
N TRP A 136 -9.33 -47.27 51.93
CA TRP A 136 -9.82 -48.06 50.81
C TRP A 136 -10.57 -47.20 49.77
N ILE A 137 -11.25 -46.13 50.20
CA ILE A 137 -11.92 -45.19 49.29
C ILE A 137 -10.87 -44.31 48.61
N GLY A 138 -9.85 -43.87 49.34
CA GLY A 138 -8.73 -43.12 48.76
C GLY A 138 -8.03 -43.91 47.66
N SER A 139 -7.68 -45.16 47.95
CA SER A 139 -7.04 -46.08 47.00
C SER A 139 -7.93 -46.37 45.77
N LEU A 140 -9.24 -46.50 45.97
CA LEU A 140 -10.19 -46.69 44.89
C LEU A 140 -10.27 -45.47 43.97
N ILE A 141 -10.38 -44.26 44.54
CA ILE A 141 -10.48 -43.01 43.79
C ILE A 141 -9.20 -42.74 43.00
N GLU A 142 -8.03 -43.01 43.58
CA GLU A 142 -6.73 -42.90 42.90
C GLU A 142 -6.55 -43.92 41.76
N SER A 143 -7.31 -45.02 41.75
CA SER A 143 -7.28 -45.97 40.63
C SER A 143 -8.13 -45.53 39.42
N ILE A 144 -8.94 -44.47 39.58
CA ILE A 144 -9.93 -44.06 38.60
C ILE A 144 -9.44 -42.83 37.83
N THR A 145 -9.36 -42.98 36.52
CA THR A 145 -9.16 -41.88 35.57
C THR A 145 -10.32 -41.87 34.59
N VAL A 146 -10.93 -40.71 34.42
CA VAL A 146 -12.16 -40.55 33.66
C VAL A 146 -11.96 -39.54 32.53
N PRO A 147 -12.21 -39.90 31.26
CA PRO A 147 -12.28 -38.93 30.18
C PRO A 147 -13.57 -38.10 30.32
N ILE A 148 -13.43 -36.78 30.35
CA ILE A 148 -14.53 -35.83 30.33
C ILE A 148 -14.44 -35.05 29.03
N GLN A 149 -15.51 -35.13 28.25
CA GLN A 149 -15.71 -34.27 27.08
C GLN A 149 -16.21 -32.92 27.57
N PHE A 150 -15.47 -31.87 27.22
CA PHE A 150 -15.86 -30.48 27.42
C PHE A 150 -16.36 -29.91 26.09
N PRO A 151 -17.59 -29.35 26.04
CA PRO A 151 -18.19 -28.90 24.80
C PRO A 151 -17.34 -27.81 24.13
N GLY A 152 -17.03 -28.03 22.85
CA GLY A 152 -16.37 -27.03 22.02
C GLY A 152 -17.24 -25.77 21.86
N ARG A 153 -16.60 -24.62 21.68
CA ARG A 153 -17.29 -23.37 21.33
C ARG A 153 -16.78 -22.93 19.96
N SER A 154 -17.65 -22.90 18.96
CA SER A 154 -17.31 -22.26 17.70
C SER A 154 -17.03 -20.78 17.97
N LEU A 155 -15.95 -20.26 17.38
CA LEU A 155 -15.67 -18.83 17.34
C LEU A 155 -16.56 -18.07 16.34
N ASP A 156 -17.57 -18.71 15.76
CA ASP A 156 -18.55 -18.06 14.90
C ASP A 156 -19.22 -16.89 15.65
N GLY A 157 -18.96 -15.68 15.17
CA GLY A 157 -19.43 -14.44 15.80
C GLY A 157 -18.54 -13.88 16.91
N PHE A 158 -17.44 -14.55 17.29
CA PHE A 158 -16.45 -14.00 18.23
C PHE A 158 -15.82 -12.72 17.67
N LEU A 159 -15.40 -12.74 16.41
CA LEU A 159 -14.96 -11.54 15.70
C LEU A 159 -16.18 -10.72 15.28
N ARG A 160 -16.36 -9.54 15.87
CA ARG A 160 -17.45 -8.61 15.55
C ARG A 160 -17.07 -7.67 14.42
N GLU A 161 -15.86 -7.12 14.47
CA GLU A 161 -15.40 -6.13 13.52
C GLU A 161 -13.94 -6.35 13.14
N PHE A 162 -13.63 -6.09 11.87
CA PHE A 162 -12.29 -6.05 11.31
C PHE A 162 -12.17 -4.81 10.43
N ALA A 163 -11.16 -3.98 10.69
CA ALA A 163 -10.85 -2.82 9.88
C ALA A 163 -9.35 -2.77 9.55
N LEU A 164 -9.03 -2.28 8.36
CA LEU A 164 -7.67 -2.01 7.90
C LEU A 164 -7.55 -0.54 7.51
N GLU A 165 -6.68 0.20 8.20
CA GLU A 165 -6.47 1.63 8.03
C GLU A 165 -5.01 1.94 7.61
N ASP A 166 -4.75 3.16 7.16
CA ASP A 166 -3.39 3.65 6.85
C ASP A 166 -2.57 2.74 5.93
N VAL A 167 -3.23 2.29 4.86
CA VAL A 167 -2.65 1.38 3.88
C VAL A 167 -1.58 2.08 3.05
N ASP A 168 -0.41 1.45 2.97
CA ASP A 168 0.74 1.86 2.15
C ASP A 168 1.17 0.69 1.25
N PHE A 169 1.38 0.99 -0.03
CA PHE A 169 1.77 -0.01 -1.03
C PHE A 169 3.21 0.22 -1.47
N LYS A 170 3.95 -0.88 -1.51
CA LYS A 170 5.36 -0.87 -1.88
C LYS A 170 5.56 -1.78 -3.08
N LEU A 171 5.94 -1.20 -4.22
CA LEU A 171 6.23 -1.99 -5.42
C LEU A 171 7.51 -2.82 -5.22
N PRO A 172 7.61 -3.98 -5.89
CA PRO A 172 8.78 -4.83 -5.76
C PRO A 172 10.04 -4.19 -6.32
N SER A 173 11.18 -4.65 -5.82
CA SER A 173 12.48 -4.19 -6.31
C SER A 173 12.72 -4.75 -7.73
N PRO A 174 13.16 -3.92 -8.71
CA PRO A 174 13.45 -4.34 -10.08
C PRO A 174 14.56 -5.38 -10.20
N PHE A 175 15.42 -5.46 -9.19
CA PHE A 175 16.59 -6.34 -9.15
C PHE A 175 16.42 -7.48 -8.15
N ALA A 176 15.22 -7.67 -7.60
CA ALA A 176 14.95 -8.80 -6.73
C ALA A 176 14.99 -10.11 -7.53
N ASP A 177 15.62 -11.13 -6.96
CA ASP A 177 15.60 -12.47 -7.55
C ASP A 177 14.15 -12.99 -7.62
N PRO A 178 13.73 -13.61 -8.73
CA PRO A 178 12.41 -14.20 -8.85
C PRO A 178 12.11 -15.15 -7.67
N GLY A 179 10.98 -14.93 -7.00
CA GLY A 179 10.53 -15.77 -5.89
C GLY A 179 11.00 -15.33 -4.50
N ARG A 180 11.84 -14.29 -4.39
CA ARG A 180 12.15 -13.67 -3.10
C ARG A 180 11.03 -12.73 -2.62
N PRO A 181 10.89 -12.47 -1.31
CA PRO A 181 9.86 -11.57 -0.80
C PRO A 181 9.93 -10.12 -1.33
N ASP A 182 11.11 -9.65 -1.70
CA ASP A 182 11.34 -8.32 -2.27
C ASP A 182 10.98 -8.23 -3.76
N SER A 183 10.75 -9.36 -4.43
CA SER A 183 10.17 -9.43 -5.78
C SER A 183 8.64 -9.38 -5.75
N LYS A 184 8.03 -9.34 -4.57
CA LYS A 184 6.58 -9.27 -4.37
C LYS A 184 6.14 -7.85 -4.01
N PRO A 185 4.95 -7.40 -4.46
CA PRO A 185 4.35 -6.19 -3.90
C PRO A 185 4.12 -6.39 -2.41
N ARG A 186 4.31 -5.32 -1.63
CA ARG A 186 4.15 -5.35 -0.19
C ARG A 186 3.10 -4.35 0.27
N VAL A 187 2.40 -4.70 1.34
CA VAL A 187 1.39 -3.87 1.97
C VAL A 187 1.75 -3.63 3.44
N SER A 188 1.60 -2.38 3.86
CA SER A 188 1.63 -2.00 5.28
C SER A 188 0.27 -1.41 5.65
N GLY A 189 -0.17 -1.60 6.88
CA GLY A 189 -1.47 -1.10 7.34
C GLY A 189 -1.69 -1.33 8.83
N THR A 190 -2.64 -0.59 9.39
CA THR A 190 -3.06 -0.73 10.79
C THR A 190 -4.32 -1.58 10.83
N VAL A 191 -4.22 -2.77 11.43
CA VAL A 191 -5.34 -3.68 11.65
C VAL A 191 -5.98 -3.34 12.99
N ARG A 192 -7.32 -3.23 12.99
CA ARG A 192 -8.15 -3.13 14.18
C ARG A 192 -9.15 -4.28 14.21
N VAL A 193 -9.23 -4.95 15.35
CA VAL A 193 -10.12 -6.09 15.58
C VAL A 193 -10.92 -5.84 16.84
N LEU A 194 -12.22 -6.13 16.77
CA LEU A 194 -13.09 -6.17 17.94
C LEU A 194 -13.61 -7.60 18.10
N ALA A 195 -13.29 -8.23 19.23
CA ALA A 195 -13.68 -9.60 19.54
C ALA A 195 -14.51 -9.68 20.83
N ALA A 196 -15.55 -10.50 20.88
CA ALA A 196 -16.38 -10.68 22.08
C ALA A 196 -15.70 -11.62 23.08
N ILE A 197 -15.60 -11.23 24.36
CA ILE A 197 -15.04 -12.10 25.40
C ILE A 197 -16.20 -12.95 25.98
N PRO A 198 -16.09 -14.28 26.02
CA PRO A 198 -17.12 -15.13 26.61
C PRO A 198 -17.34 -14.77 28.08
N ALA A 199 -18.59 -14.68 28.53
CA ALA A 199 -18.94 -14.34 29.92
C ALA A 199 -18.35 -15.33 30.94
N ASP A 200 -18.12 -16.57 30.52
CA ASP A 200 -17.53 -17.65 31.30
C ASP A 200 -16.00 -17.46 31.56
N LEU A 201 -15.39 -16.44 30.93
CA LEU A 201 -13.96 -16.19 30.92
C LEU A 201 -13.62 -14.84 31.58
N ASN A 202 -13.49 -14.82 32.91
CA ASN A 202 -13.17 -13.63 33.70
C ASN A 202 -11.68 -13.57 34.09
N ILE A 203 -10.80 -13.68 33.11
CA ILE A 203 -9.33 -13.60 33.29
C ILE A 203 -8.77 -12.37 32.59
N ASN A 204 -7.71 -11.79 33.15
CA ASN A 204 -7.01 -10.69 32.51
C ASN A 204 -6.19 -11.20 31.32
N VAL A 205 -6.66 -10.90 30.11
CA VAL A 205 -6.00 -11.27 28.85
C VAL A 205 -5.58 -10.03 28.09
N SER A 206 -4.37 -10.08 27.53
CA SER A 206 -3.90 -9.06 26.60
C SER A 206 -3.20 -9.67 25.40
N VAL A 207 -3.37 -9.08 24.23
CA VAL A 207 -2.72 -9.52 22.99
C VAL A 207 -1.44 -8.71 22.79
N SER A 208 -0.31 -9.39 22.83
CA SER A 208 1.01 -8.75 22.73
C SER A 208 1.56 -8.77 21.29
N SER A 209 1.21 -9.78 20.51
CA SER A 209 1.60 -9.88 19.11
C SER A 209 0.68 -10.79 18.31
N LEU A 210 0.65 -10.58 16.99
CA LEU A 210 -0.09 -11.40 16.05
C LEU A 210 0.73 -11.67 14.79
N ARG A 211 0.41 -12.77 14.12
CA ARG A 211 0.89 -13.08 12.78
C ARG A 211 -0.24 -13.75 12.01
N ALA A 212 -0.25 -13.64 10.70
CA ALA A 212 -1.41 -14.05 9.91
C ALA A 212 -1.02 -14.57 8.53
N SER A 213 -1.82 -15.49 8.03
CA SER A 213 -1.80 -15.92 6.63
C SER A 213 -3.23 -15.90 6.12
N GLY A 214 -3.46 -15.40 4.90
CA GLY A 214 -4.82 -15.34 4.40
C GLY A 214 -4.94 -15.17 2.90
N ASP A 215 -6.08 -15.61 2.40
CA ASP A 215 -6.48 -15.51 1.00
C ASP A 215 -7.16 -14.17 0.75
N LEU A 216 -6.75 -13.52 -0.34
CA LEU A 216 -7.38 -12.32 -0.89
C LEU A 216 -8.32 -12.75 -2.01
N VAL A 217 -9.60 -12.45 -1.83
CA VAL A 217 -10.69 -12.87 -2.71
C VAL A 217 -11.42 -11.63 -3.22
N PHE A 218 -11.72 -11.62 -4.52
CA PHE A 218 -12.50 -10.59 -5.17
C PHE A 218 -13.63 -11.25 -5.95
N ARG A 219 -14.89 -10.87 -5.67
CA ARG A 219 -16.10 -11.44 -6.30
C ARG A 219 -16.15 -12.97 -6.28
N GLY A 220 -15.60 -13.60 -5.24
CA GLY A 220 -15.54 -15.05 -5.09
C GLY A 220 -14.30 -15.72 -5.68
N SER A 221 -13.48 -15.01 -6.46
CA SER A 221 -12.24 -15.51 -7.04
C SER A 221 -11.03 -15.14 -6.16
N LYS A 222 -10.27 -16.14 -5.72
CA LYS A 222 -8.99 -15.93 -5.02
C LYS A 222 -7.96 -15.40 -5.99
N PHE A 223 -7.47 -14.18 -5.76
CA PHE A 223 -6.47 -13.54 -6.64
C PHE A 223 -5.09 -13.41 -6.00
N GLY A 224 -5.01 -13.56 -4.68
CA GLY A 224 -3.72 -13.52 -4.00
C GLY A 224 -3.73 -14.09 -2.60
N GLU A 225 -2.55 -14.12 -1.99
CA GLU A 225 -2.32 -14.51 -0.61
C GLU A 225 -1.50 -13.43 0.11
N LEU A 226 -1.89 -13.10 1.33
CA LEU A 226 -1.13 -12.22 2.22
C LEU A 226 -0.47 -13.09 3.30
N ARG A 227 0.86 -12.97 3.43
CA ARG A 227 1.62 -13.68 4.45
C ARG A 227 2.35 -12.71 5.37
N VAL A 228 2.02 -12.79 6.65
CA VAL A 228 2.67 -12.06 7.74
C VAL A 228 3.32 -13.13 8.62
N ASP A 229 4.50 -13.60 8.23
CA ASP A 229 5.18 -14.70 8.93
C ASP A 229 5.83 -14.23 10.26
N GLU A 230 6.28 -12.98 10.29
CA GLU A 230 6.89 -12.36 11.46
C GLU A 230 5.85 -11.84 12.46
N TRP A 231 6.13 -12.02 13.76
CA TRP A 231 5.29 -11.50 14.84
C TRP A 231 5.20 -9.98 14.80
N GLN A 232 4.02 -9.46 14.49
CA GLN A 232 3.71 -8.05 14.55
C GLN A 232 3.30 -7.68 15.97
N LYS A 233 3.91 -6.63 16.52
CA LYS A 233 3.53 -6.12 17.84
C LYS A 233 2.06 -5.66 17.81
N ALA A 234 1.33 -6.01 18.85
CA ALA A 234 -0.07 -5.63 19.03
C ALA A 234 -0.27 -4.96 20.39
N THR A 235 -1.36 -4.20 20.49
CA THR A 235 -1.86 -3.61 21.72
C THR A 235 -3.33 -3.96 21.85
N SER A 236 -3.76 -4.34 23.04
CA SER A 236 -5.16 -4.65 23.30
C SER A 236 -5.72 -3.95 24.53
N SER A 237 -7.01 -3.72 24.54
CA SER A 237 -7.76 -3.24 25.69
C SER A 237 -9.12 -3.93 25.77
N ILE A 238 -9.55 -4.25 26.99
CA ILE A 238 -10.91 -4.71 27.24
C ILE A 238 -11.83 -3.49 27.28
N VAL A 239 -12.91 -3.55 26.52
CA VAL A 239 -13.98 -2.54 26.44
C VAL A 239 -15.17 -3.12 27.18
N HIS A 240 -15.38 -2.64 28.41
CA HIS A 240 -16.53 -3.02 29.21
C HIS A 240 -17.75 -2.25 28.74
N LYS A 241 -18.86 -2.95 28.51
CA LYS A 241 -20.13 -2.29 28.22
C LYS A 241 -20.98 -2.17 29.48
N PRO A 242 -21.65 -1.02 29.71
CA PRO A 242 -22.52 -0.85 30.87
C PRO A 242 -23.78 -1.73 30.73
N GLY A 243 -24.10 -2.50 31.77
CA GLY A 243 -25.20 -3.47 31.79
C GLY A 243 -24.71 -4.92 31.60
N ASN A 244 -25.62 -5.91 31.58
CA ASN A 244 -25.30 -7.32 31.29
C ASN A 244 -24.92 -7.55 29.80
N GLU A 245 -24.29 -6.59 29.13
CA GLU A 245 -23.81 -6.74 27.74
C GLU A 245 -22.43 -7.43 27.72
N GLU A 246 -22.11 -8.14 26.63
CA GLU A 246 -20.81 -8.80 26.45
C GLU A 246 -19.66 -7.78 26.44
N ASP A 247 -18.57 -8.11 27.12
CA ASP A 247 -17.30 -7.38 27.05
C ASP A 247 -16.58 -7.65 25.74
N PHE A 248 -15.84 -6.66 25.23
CA PHE A 248 -15.09 -6.79 23.98
C PHE A 248 -13.58 -6.62 24.17
N LEU A 249 -12.79 -7.47 23.54
CA LEU A 249 -11.36 -7.30 23.36
C LEU A 249 -11.10 -6.51 22.07
N SER A 250 -10.65 -5.26 22.22
CA SER A 250 -10.17 -4.45 21.10
C SER A 250 -8.68 -4.69 20.91
N VAL A 251 -8.25 -5.10 19.71
CA VAL A 251 -6.85 -5.38 19.36
C VAL A 251 -6.45 -4.48 18.19
N THR A 252 -5.31 -3.81 18.33
CA THR A 252 -4.71 -2.99 17.26
C THR A 252 -3.29 -3.45 16.99
N SER A 253 -2.94 -3.61 15.71
CA SER A 253 -1.57 -3.96 15.30
C SER A 253 -1.21 -3.30 13.97
N ARG A 254 0.05 -2.89 13.82
CA ARG A 254 0.59 -2.36 12.57
C ARG A 254 1.32 -3.48 11.84
N ILE A 255 0.78 -3.90 10.70
CA ILE A 255 1.46 -4.76 9.73
C ILE A 255 2.43 -3.91 8.93
N ARG A 256 3.68 -4.37 8.80
CA ARG A 256 4.73 -3.68 8.03
C ARG A 256 5.25 -4.58 6.92
N ASP A 257 5.30 -4.04 5.70
CA ASP A 257 5.96 -4.62 4.55
C ASP A 257 5.56 -6.09 4.27
N ALA A 258 4.29 -6.45 4.51
CA ALA A 258 3.81 -7.80 4.31
C ALA A 258 3.73 -8.14 2.80
N PRO A 259 4.43 -9.18 2.32
CA PRO A 259 4.39 -9.56 0.92
C PRO A 259 3.01 -10.11 0.53
N ILE A 260 2.58 -9.74 -0.68
CA ILE A 260 1.39 -10.27 -1.34
C ILE A 260 1.82 -11.15 -2.51
N ASP A 261 1.37 -12.39 -2.48
CA ASP A 261 1.47 -13.32 -3.60
C ASP A 261 0.28 -13.11 -4.53
N ILE A 262 0.53 -12.66 -5.76
CA ILE A 262 -0.52 -12.53 -6.78
C ILE A 262 -0.62 -13.88 -7.51
N LEU A 263 -1.73 -14.57 -7.33
CA LEU A 263 -2.00 -15.89 -7.91
C LEU A 263 -2.79 -15.81 -9.21
N ASP A 264 -3.70 -14.83 -9.32
CA ASP A 264 -4.48 -14.57 -10.52
C ASP A 264 -4.21 -13.13 -11.00
N SER A 265 -3.44 -13.03 -12.06
CA SER A 265 -3.05 -11.74 -12.65
C SER A 265 -4.20 -11.05 -13.38
N ASP A 266 -5.17 -11.80 -13.90
CA ASP A 266 -6.31 -11.23 -14.63
C ASP A 266 -7.29 -10.59 -13.64
N THR A 267 -7.64 -11.31 -12.57
CA THR A 267 -8.46 -10.76 -11.49
C THR A 267 -7.78 -9.56 -10.82
N PHE A 268 -6.47 -9.64 -10.56
CA PHE A 268 -5.72 -8.49 -10.02
C PHE A 268 -5.73 -7.28 -10.97
N SER A 269 -5.65 -7.53 -12.28
CA SER A 269 -5.72 -6.48 -13.30
C SER A 269 -7.08 -5.79 -13.33
N GLU A 270 -8.17 -6.55 -13.18
CA GLU A 270 -9.52 -6.02 -13.04
C GLU A 270 -9.64 -5.13 -11.81
N ILE A 271 -9.11 -5.57 -10.66
CA ILE A 271 -9.11 -4.78 -9.41
C ILE A 271 -8.38 -3.46 -9.62
N LEU A 272 -7.17 -3.46 -10.20
CA LEU A 272 -6.42 -2.22 -10.43
C LEU A 272 -7.13 -1.29 -11.42
N GLN A 273 -7.80 -1.84 -12.44
CA GLN A 273 -8.59 -1.02 -13.38
C GLN A 273 -9.80 -0.41 -12.68
N GLU A 274 -10.56 -1.19 -11.90
CA GLU A 274 -11.70 -0.68 -11.14
C GLU A 274 -11.25 0.31 -10.05
N LEU A 275 -10.03 0.17 -9.51
CA LEU A 275 -9.49 1.08 -8.50
C LEU A 275 -9.10 2.43 -9.09
N LEU A 276 -8.45 2.41 -10.26
CA LEU A 276 -7.87 3.60 -10.91
C LEU A 276 -8.85 4.32 -11.84
N LEU A 277 -9.80 3.60 -12.42
CA LEU A 277 -10.77 4.10 -13.40
C LEU A 277 -12.22 4.00 -12.92
N GLY A 278 -12.47 3.21 -11.87
CA GLY A 278 -13.80 3.09 -11.29
C GLY A 278 -14.10 4.23 -10.31
N GLY A 279 -15.37 4.61 -10.23
CA GLY A 279 -15.85 5.67 -9.33
C GLY A 279 -16.38 5.16 -7.99
N LYS A 280 -16.05 3.93 -7.58
CA LYS A 280 -16.60 3.27 -6.39
C LYS A 280 -15.54 2.46 -5.68
N ASP A 281 -15.60 2.46 -4.34
CA ASP A 281 -14.74 1.63 -3.50
C ASP A 281 -14.90 0.14 -3.84
N ILE A 282 -13.77 -0.57 -3.79
CA ILE A 282 -13.71 -2.00 -4.04
C ILE A 282 -13.77 -2.74 -2.71
N MET A 283 -14.62 -3.74 -2.61
CA MET A 283 -14.66 -4.62 -1.44
C MET A 283 -13.86 -5.88 -1.73
N LEU A 284 -12.76 -6.07 -1.00
CA LEU A 284 -11.98 -7.30 -1.02
C LEU A 284 -12.40 -8.19 0.14
N ASP A 285 -12.71 -9.45 -0.14
CA ASP A 285 -12.96 -10.45 0.88
C ASP A 285 -11.61 -11.04 1.33
N VAL A 286 -11.38 -11.10 2.64
CA VAL A 286 -10.17 -11.68 3.23
C VAL A 286 -10.58 -12.88 4.07
N ARG A 287 -9.92 -14.01 3.84
CA ARG A 287 -10.08 -15.24 4.64
C ARG A 287 -8.72 -15.61 5.22
N ALA A 288 -8.53 -15.39 6.50
CA ALA A 288 -7.25 -15.52 7.17
C ALA A 288 -7.29 -16.52 8.33
N ASN A 289 -6.15 -17.12 8.60
CA ASN A 289 -5.83 -17.81 9.85
C ASN A 289 -4.82 -16.97 10.61
N VAL A 290 -5.14 -16.61 11.84
CA VAL A 290 -4.35 -15.72 12.70
C VAL A 290 -3.79 -16.50 13.87
N ASP A 291 -2.49 -16.40 14.11
CA ASP A 291 -1.88 -16.82 15.36
C ASP A 291 -1.74 -15.61 16.26
N VAL A 292 -2.24 -15.73 17.49
CA VAL A 292 -2.31 -14.65 18.47
C VAL A 292 -1.49 -15.02 19.69
N LYS A 293 -0.56 -14.17 20.11
CA LYS A 293 0.14 -14.31 21.38
C LYS A 293 -0.61 -13.53 22.45
N VAL A 294 -1.14 -14.26 23.43
CA VAL A 294 -1.93 -13.74 24.54
C VAL A 294 -1.09 -13.84 25.82
N SER A 295 -0.92 -12.72 26.49
CA SER A 295 -0.31 -12.66 27.81
C SER A 295 -1.41 -12.83 28.87
N THR A 296 -1.21 -13.80 29.76
CA THR A 296 -2.12 -14.17 30.85
C THR A 296 -1.37 -14.19 32.18
N VAL A 297 -2.08 -14.38 33.30
CA VAL A 297 -1.45 -14.60 34.61
C VAL A 297 -0.57 -15.85 34.67
N LEU A 298 -0.77 -16.82 33.77
CA LEU A 298 0.04 -18.05 33.64
C LEU A 298 1.24 -17.89 32.71
N GLY A 299 1.45 -16.69 32.17
CA GLY A 299 2.46 -16.39 31.16
C GLY A 299 1.89 -16.24 29.75
N ASP A 300 2.79 -16.20 28.77
CA ASP A 300 2.44 -16.05 27.36
C ASP A 300 1.99 -17.37 26.74
N VAL A 301 0.81 -17.36 26.14
CA VAL A 301 0.23 -18.48 25.40
C VAL A 301 0.05 -18.06 23.95
N VAL A 302 0.38 -18.95 23.02
CA VAL A 302 0.09 -18.76 21.60
C VAL A 302 -1.18 -19.51 21.26
N ILE A 303 -2.19 -18.79 20.79
CA ILE A 303 -3.41 -19.37 20.23
C ILE A 303 -3.23 -19.41 18.72
N ARG A 304 -3.18 -20.61 18.15
CA ARG A 304 -2.92 -20.82 16.72
C ARG A 304 -4.19 -21.03 15.92
N GLY A 305 -4.17 -20.55 14.67
CA GLY A 305 -5.20 -20.87 13.68
C GLY A 305 -6.58 -20.32 14.02
N VAL A 306 -6.65 -19.11 14.59
CA VAL A 306 -7.91 -18.40 14.81
C VAL A 306 -8.46 -18.01 13.43
N PRO A 307 -9.61 -18.56 12.99
CA PRO A 307 -10.19 -18.22 11.71
C PRO A 307 -10.73 -16.78 11.74
N ALA A 308 -10.41 -16.00 10.72
CA ALA A 308 -10.84 -14.62 10.57
C ALA A 308 -11.32 -14.38 9.14
N THR A 309 -12.59 -13.98 9.00
CA THR A 309 -13.15 -13.54 7.71
C THR A 309 -13.58 -12.09 7.81
N GLY A 310 -13.23 -11.28 6.83
CA GLY A 310 -13.57 -9.87 6.82
C GLY A 310 -13.68 -9.31 5.41
N LYS A 311 -14.34 -8.15 5.30
CA LYS A 311 -14.35 -7.36 4.07
C LYS A 311 -13.51 -6.12 4.27
N VAL A 312 -12.57 -5.89 3.36
CA VAL A 312 -11.69 -4.73 3.38
C VAL A 312 -12.11 -3.77 2.27
N PRO A 313 -12.62 -2.58 2.60
CA PRO A 313 -12.87 -1.55 1.62
C PRO A 313 -11.54 -0.97 1.14
N VAL A 314 -11.31 -1.01 -0.17
CA VAL A 314 -10.23 -0.32 -0.86
C VAL A 314 -10.83 0.92 -1.51
N LYS A 315 -10.47 2.08 -0.98
CA LYS A 315 -10.93 3.38 -1.45
C LYS A 315 -10.57 3.59 -2.91
N HIS A 316 -11.56 3.93 -3.73
CA HIS A 316 -11.30 4.24 -5.13
C HIS A 316 -10.40 5.47 -5.29
N VAL A 317 -9.73 5.54 -6.44
CA VAL A 317 -9.10 6.76 -6.90
C VAL A 317 -10.17 7.60 -7.59
N PRO A 318 -10.43 8.85 -7.16
CA PRO A 318 -11.51 9.64 -7.75
C PRO A 318 -11.35 9.81 -9.29
N GLY A 319 -12.45 9.90 -10.03
CA GLY A 319 -12.40 9.79 -11.51
C GLY A 319 -11.60 10.89 -12.23
N ASP A 320 -11.54 12.11 -11.66
CA ASP A 320 -10.82 13.26 -12.23
C ASP A 320 -9.35 13.35 -11.77
N THR A 321 -8.91 12.36 -10.98
CA THR A 321 -7.69 12.41 -10.19
C THR A 321 -6.40 12.33 -11.01
N LEU A 322 -6.43 11.65 -12.16
CA LEU A 322 -5.27 11.60 -13.05
C LEU A 322 -5.03 12.94 -13.77
N ALA A 323 -6.08 13.71 -14.06
CA ALA A 323 -5.96 15.08 -14.55
C ALA A 323 -5.51 16.05 -13.43
N ALA A 324 -5.83 15.73 -12.18
CA ALA A 324 -5.43 16.50 -11.00
C ALA A 324 -3.96 16.32 -10.58
N LEU A 325 -3.19 15.41 -11.22
CA LEU A 325 -1.76 15.25 -10.96
C LEU A 325 -0.97 16.56 -11.17
N ASN A 326 -1.44 17.39 -12.12
CA ASN A 326 -0.91 18.72 -12.47
C ASN A 326 0.63 18.83 -12.31
N PRO A 327 1.41 18.00 -13.01
CA PRO A 327 2.85 17.96 -12.82
C PRO A 327 3.44 19.32 -13.21
N GLN A 328 4.42 19.77 -12.43
CA GLN A 328 5.21 20.97 -12.71
C GLN A 328 6.65 20.54 -12.89
N VAL A 329 7.23 20.89 -14.04
CA VAL A 329 8.62 20.53 -14.34
C VAL A 329 9.51 21.69 -13.93
N GLY A 330 10.46 21.40 -13.05
CA GLY A 330 11.52 22.29 -12.60
C GLY A 330 12.74 22.21 -13.52
N GLU A 331 13.92 22.04 -12.93
CA GLU A 331 15.18 21.93 -13.68
C GLU A 331 15.15 20.70 -14.62
N VAL A 332 15.53 20.93 -15.87
CA VAL A 332 15.77 19.89 -16.88
C VAL A 332 17.24 19.87 -17.24
N ARG A 333 17.84 18.69 -17.24
CA ARG A 333 19.24 18.44 -17.57
C ARG A 333 19.35 17.42 -18.69
N VAL A 334 20.21 17.69 -19.67
CA VAL A 334 20.53 16.72 -20.71
C VAL A 334 21.61 15.78 -20.18
N LEU A 335 21.34 14.48 -20.22
CA LEU A 335 22.29 13.45 -19.80
C LEU A 335 23.13 12.96 -20.98
N SER A 336 22.49 12.72 -22.13
CA SER A 336 23.17 12.29 -23.36
C SER A 336 22.31 12.58 -24.59
N THR A 337 22.94 12.58 -25.78
CA THR A 337 22.25 12.79 -27.06
C THR A 337 22.75 11.81 -28.12
N SER A 338 21.84 11.34 -28.96
CA SER A 338 22.13 10.58 -30.17
C SER A 338 21.80 11.44 -31.41
N LYS A 339 21.88 10.87 -32.61
CA LYS A 339 21.43 11.58 -33.83
C LYS A 339 19.91 11.75 -33.87
N THR A 340 19.17 10.90 -33.17
CA THR A 340 17.71 10.74 -33.28
C THR A 340 16.97 11.04 -31.97
N GLY A 341 17.68 11.08 -30.84
CA GLY A 341 17.08 11.31 -29.55
C GLY A 341 17.93 11.99 -28.50
N VAL A 342 17.26 12.35 -27.41
CA VAL A 342 17.79 13.08 -26.25
C VAL A 342 17.39 12.32 -24.99
N HIS A 343 18.35 12.07 -24.12
CA HIS A 343 18.11 11.53 -22.78
C HIS A 343 18.19 12.67 -21.77
N ILE A 344 17.12 12.88 -21.01
CA ILE A 344 16.94 13.99 -20.08
C ILE A 344 16.66 13.48 -18.68
N GLU A 345 17.06 14.28 -17.69
CA GLU A 345 16.65 14.17 -16.30
C GLU A 345 15.89 15.43 -15.93
N ALA A 346 14.74 15.28 -15.27
CA ALA A 346 13.89 16.39 -14.87
C ALA A 346 13.49 16.25 -13.40
N SER A 347 13.49 17.39 -12.70
CA SER A 347 12.83 17.51 -11.40
C SER A 347 11.35 17.82 -11.62
N VAL A 348 10.46 17.02 -11.03
CA VAL A 348 9.02 17.14 -11.17
C VAL A 348 8.39 17.31 -9.80
N ASN A 349 7.53 18.32 -9.68
CA ASN A 349 6.62 18.46 -8.56
C ASN A 349 5.25 17.98 -9.01
N MET A 350 4.56 17.18 -8.19
CA MET A 350 3.20 16.73 -8.50
C MET A 350 2.40 16.54 -7.21
N THR A 351 1.11 16.71 -7.30
CA THR A 351 0.21 16.34 -6.20
C THR A 351 -0.20 14.88 -6.42
N ASN A 352 -0.10 14.04 -5.38
CA ASN A 352 -0.70 12.71 -5.30
C ASN A 352 -2.07 12.83 -4.63
N PRO A 353 -3.14 12.93 -5.41
CA PRO A 353 -4.51 13.04 -4.92
C PRO A 353 -5.10 11.72 -4.39
N THR A 354 -4.37 10.59 -4.43
CA THR A 354 -4.86 9.32 -3.90
C THR A 354 -4.73 9.26 -2.37
N PRO A 355 -5.57 8.48 -1.66
CA PRO A 355 -5.40 8.24 -0.22
C PRO A 355 -4.22 7.32 0.10
N TYR A 356 -3.43 6.91 -0.91
CA TYR A 356 -2.37 5.92 -0.81
C TYR A 356 -1.00 6.58 -0.97
N THR A 357 -0.01 5.99 -0.32
CA THR A 357 1.40 6.26 -0.56
C THR A 357 2.00 5.12 -1.39
N ALA A 358 3.05 5.44 -2.16
CA ALA A 358 3.72 4.46 -3.00
C ALA A 358 5.24 4.64 -2.94
N TRP A 359 5.97 3.52 -2.87
CA TRP A 359 7.38 3.47 -3.21
C TRP A 359 7.57 2.72 -4.52
N ILE A 360 8.23 3.37 -5.48
CA ILE A 360 8.45 2.92 -6.85
C ILE A 360 9.96 2.76 -7.07
N PRO A 361 10.50 1.54 -6.88
CA PRO A 361 11.92 1.30 -7.09
C PRO A 361 12.33 1.49 -8.55
N TYR A 362 11.48 1.04 -9.46
CA TYR A 362 11.60 1.25 -10.89
C TYR A 362 10.22 1.15 -11.54
N MET A 363 9.93 2.08 -12.44
CA MET A 363 8.81 1.98 -13.36
C MET A 363 9.17 2.67 -14.66
N SER A 364 8.84 2.06 -15.80
CA SER A 364 8.93 2.73 -17.09
C SER A 364 7.58 2.90 -17.76
N ILE A 365 7.40 4.01 -18.48
CA ILE A 365 6.13 4.43 -19.07
C ILE A 365 6.41 5.01 -20.45
N HIS A 366 5.63 4.61 -21.45
CA HIS A 366 5.71 5.18 -22.79
C HIS A 366 5.04 6.56 -22.86
N MET A 367 5.71 7.50 -23.53
CA MET A 367 5.15 8.79 -23.89
C MET A 367 4.69 8.74 -25.34
N THR A 368 3.41 9.03 -25.58
CA THR A 368 2.80 8.92 -26.90
C THR A 368 2.00 10.17 -27.29
N LYS A 369 1.89 10.42 -28.60
CA LYS A 369 1.00 11.44 -29.17
C LYS A 369 0.28 10.88 -30.38
N ASN A 370 -1.05 10.94 -30.38
CA ASN A 370 -1.88 10.38 -31.45
C ASN A 370 -1.49 8.92 -31.77
N GLN A 371 -1.30 8.10 -30.72
CA GLN A 371 -0.85 6.71 -30.79
C GLN A 371 0.59 6.47 -31.28
N HIS A 372 1.34 7.52 -31.66
CA HIS A 372 2.76 7.39 -32.00
C HIS A 372 3.63 7.44 -30.75
N LEU A 373 4.57 6.49 -30.63
CA LEU A 373 5.55 6.43 -29.56
C LEU A 373 6.62 7.51 -29.76
N LEU A 374 6.73 8.41 -28.79
CA LEU A 374 7.69 9.52 -28.83
C LEU A 374 8.92 9.26 -27.98
N GLY A 375 8.75 8.50 -26.89
CA GLY A 375 9.78 8.30 -25.89
C GLY A 375 9.33 7.40 -24.76
N GLU A 376 10.23 7.22 -23.80
CA GLU A 376 10.03 6.44 -22.58
C GLU A 376 10.50 7.25 -21.37
N ALA A 377 9.65 7.33 -20.34
CA ALA A 377 9.98 7.93 -19.05
C ALA A 377 10.23 6.82 -18.01
N VAL A 378 11.21 7.01 -17.15
CA VAL A 378 11.64 6.06 -16.12
C VAL A 378 11.70 6.77 -14.78
N ALA A 379 10.96 6.24 -13.81
CA ALA A 379 11.04 6.59 -12.41
C ALA A 379 11.93 5.57 -11.68
N LYS A 380 12.88 6.04 -10.85
CA LYS A 380 13.75 5.19 -10.02
C LYS A 380 13.71 5.68 -8.58
N GLU A 381 13.60 4.75 -7.64
CA GLU A 381 13.59 5.00 -6.19
C GLU A 381 12.61 6.10 -5.74
N MET A 382 11.52 6.28 -6.47
CA MET A 382 10.58 7.37 -6.25
C MET A 382 9.68 7.06 -5.06
N ARG A 383 9.52 8.03 -4.15
CA ARG A 383 8.55 7.97 -3.05
C ARG A 383 7.45 8.98 -3.33
N LEU A 384 6.22 8.48 -3.40
CA LEU A 384 5.02 9.27 -3.56
C LEU A 384 4.24 9.27 -2.24
N GLY A 385 4.35 10.38 -1.50
CA GLY A 385 3.53 10.68 -0.33
C GLY A 385 2.11 11.10 -0.73
N ARG A 386 1.21 11.27 0.25
CA ARG A 386 -0.14 11.83 0.03
C ARG A 386 -0.03 13.35 -0.19
N GLY A 387 -0.85 13.91 -1.07
CA GLY A 387 -0.84 15.35 -1.36
C GLY A 387 0.42 15.76 -2.12
N ASP A 388 1.01 16.90 -1.78
CA ASP A 388 2.09 17.49 -2.57
C ASP A 388 3.42 16.74 -2.43
N ASN A 389 4.03 16.44 -3.57
CA ASN A 389 5.34 15.82 -3.70
C ASN A 389 6.25 16.75 -4.50
N SER A 390 7.43 17.04 -3.97
CA SER A 390 8.40 17.93 -4.59
C SER A 390 9.73 17.22 -4.88
N ASN A 391 10.46 17.73 -5.87
CA ASN A 391 11.79 17.25 -6.26
C ASN A 391 11.83 15.76 -6.66
N LEU A 392 10.77 15.28 -7.32
CA LEU A 392 10.77 13.92 -7.85
C LEU A 392 11.65 13.87 -9.10
N VAL A 393 12.69 13.03 -9.07
CA VAL A 393 13.61 12.89 -10.20
C VAL A 393 13.05 11.86 -11.18
N VAL A 394 12.86 12.27 -12.43
CA VAL A 394 12.41 11.40 -13.53
C VAL A 394 13.42 11.49 -14.67
N GLN A 395 13.79 10.35 -15.23
CA GLN A 395 14.59 10.28 -16.45
C GLN A 395 13.67 10.02 -17.63
N ALA A 396 13.90 10.64 -18.77
CA ALA A 396 13.12 10.38 -19.98
C ALA A 396 14.04 10.31 -21.20
N THR A 397 13.72 9.41 -22.11
CA THR A 397 14.35 9.27 -23.42
C THR A 397 13.36 9.70 -24.47
N TRP A 398 13.67 10.77 -25.18
CA TRP A 398 12.92 11.24 -26.33
C TRP A 398 13.63 10.79 -27.60
N ASP A 399 13.11 9.77 -28.30
CA ASP A 399 13.69 9.26 -29.56
C ASP A 399 12.58 8.76 -30.50
N PRO A 400 11.74 9.68 -31.00
CA PRO A 400 10.56 9.32 -31.78
C PRO A 400 10.91 8.61 -33.09
N GLU A 401 12.06 8.95 -33.69
CA GLU A 401 12.48 8.36 -34.97
C GLU A 401 12.88 6.90 -34.81
N SER A 402 13.70 6.57 -33.80
CA SER A 402 14.13 5.18 -33.58
C SER A 402 13.01 4.30 -33.03
N LEU A 403 12.10 4.88 -32.24
CA LEU A 403 11.02 4.13 -31.58
C LEU A 403 9.78 3.94 -32.46
N GLY A 404 9.40 4.95 -33.24
CA GLY A 404 8.14 4.98 -33.99
C GLY A 404 8.26 5.38 -35.46
N GLY A 405 9.48 5.56 -35.96
CA GLY A 405 9.77 5.87 -37.36
C GLY A 405 9.38 7.29 -37.80
N PRO A 406 9.37 7.55 -39.12
CA PRO A 406 9.07 8.87 -39.68
C PRO A 406 7.73 9.48 -39.23
N PRO A 407 6.62 8.73 -39.09
CA PRO A 407 5.35 9.28 -38.60
C PRO A 407 5.44 9.79 -37.17
N ALA A 408 6.13 9.05 -36.29
CA ALA A 408 6.34 9.46 -34.91
C ALA A 408 7.23 10.70 -34.81
N ARG A 409 8.29 10.79 -35.64
CA ARG A 409 9.11 11.99 -35.75
C ARG A 409 8.29 13.21 -36.19
N ALA A 410 7.40 13.05 -37.17
CA ALA A 410 6.51 14.13 -37.61
C ALA A 410 5.54 14.57 -36.50
N ALA A 411 4.98 13.62 -35.73
CA ALA A 411 4.12 13.91 -34.59
C ALA A 411 4.90 14.63 -33.46
N ALA A 412 6.11 14.17 -33.15
CA ALA A 412 7.03 14.78 -32.20
C ALA A 412 7.38 16.22 -32.59
N ARG A 413 7.75 16.45 -33.85
CA ARG A 413 8.07 17.78 -34.38
C ARG A 413 6.89 18.74 -34.25
N ARG A 414 5.67 18.30 -34.59
CA ARG A 414 4.45 19.12 -34.42
C ARG A 414 4.20 19.46 -32.95
N LEU A 415 4.37 18.48 -32.06
CA LEU A 415 4.20 18.65 -30.62
C LEU A 415 5.20 19.68 -30.07
N LEU A 416 6.50 19.52 -30.38
CA LEU A 416 7.56 20.47 -30.00
C LEU A 416 7.30 21.87 -30.57
N SER A 417 6.94 21.97 -31.85
CA SER A 417 6.61 23.24 -32.51
C SER A 417 5.47 23.97 -31.80
N SER A 418 4.39 23.24 -31.49
CA SER A 418 3.23 23.79 -30.78
C SER A 418 3.59 24.21 -29.36
N TYR A 419 4.37 23.39 -28.65
CA TYR A 419 4.80 23.66 -27.29
C TYR A 419 5.71 24.90 -27.21
N LEU A 420 6.72 25.01 -28.07
CA LEU A 420 7.61 26.18 -28.14
C LEU A 420 6.88 27.46 -28.52
N SER A 421 5.81 27.35 -29.31
CA SER A 421 4.93 28.46 -29.69
C SER A 421 3.94 28.86 -28.57
N GLY A 422 4.03 28.24 -27.38
CA GLY A 422 3.16 28.55 -26.25
C GLY A 422 1.72 28.01 -26.34
N LYS A 423 1.44 27.14 -27.33
CA LYS A 423 0.14 26.49 -27.49
C LYS A 423 -0.05 25.39 -26.43
N ASN A 424 -1.29 25.22 -25.96
CA ASN A 424 -1.60 24.13 -25.05
C ASN A 424 -1.50 22.79 -25.79
N THR A 425 -0.64 21.93 -25.28
CA THR A 425 -0.37 20.61 -25.86
C THR A 425 -0.61 19.53 -24.83
N THR A 426 -0.87 18.32 -25.29
CA THR A 426 -1.08 17.14 -24.43
C THR A 426 -0.17 16.01 -24.85
N VAL A 427 0.25 15.19 -23.87
CA VAL A 427 0.98 13.94 -24.08
C VAL A 427 0.22 12.82 -23.36
N THR A 428 0.15 11.66 -23.98
CA THR A 428 -0.46 10.47 -23.39
C THR A 428 0.63 9.57 -22.83
N LEU A 429 0.62 9.39 -21.51
CA LEU A 429 1.43 8.44 -20.79
C LEU A 429 0.73 7.08 -20.80
N ARG A 430 1.46 6.03 -21.20
CA ARG A 430 0.94 4.68 -21.33
C ARG A 430 1.91 3.70 -20.68
N ALA A 431 1.44 3.01 -19.64
CA ALA A 431 2.17 1.87 -19.12
C ALA A 431 2.08 0.69 -20.10
N HIS A 432 2.98 -0.27 -19.96
CA HIS A 432 3.10 -1.47 -20.79
C HIS A 432 3.41 -2.67 -19.91
N ARG A 433 3.34 -3.88 -20.49
CA ARG A 433 3.52 -5.15 -19.77
C ARG A 433 4.85 -5.27 -19.03
N ALA A 434 5.86 -4.56 -19.50
CA ALA A 434 7.21 -4.51 -18.92
C ALA A 434 7.46 -3.26 -18.06
N SER A 435 6.44 -2.44 -17.77
CA SER A 435 6.60 -1.22 -16.97
C SER A 435 7.13 -1.48 -15.57
N VAL A 436 6.77 -2.63 -14.98
CA VAL A 436 7.27 -3.09 -13.68
C VAL A 436 7.87 -4.50 -13.88
N PRO A 437 9.13 -4.61 -14.34
CA PRO A 437 9.73 -5.90 -14.72
C PRO A 437 9.70 -6.95 -13.60
N ALA A 438 9.88 -6.53 -12.35
CA ALA A 438 9.85 -7.40 -11.19
C ALA A 438 8.46 -7.98 -10.87
N CYS A 439 7.39 -7.41 -11.43
CA CYS A 439 6.03 -7.89 -11.23
C CYS A 439 5.20 -7.78 -12.51
N PRO A 440 5.28 -8.78 -13.40
CA PRO A 440 4.55 -8.79 -14.67
C PRO A 440 3.03 -8.63 -14.50
N ALA A 441 2.46 -9.13 -13.40
CA ALA A 441 1.03 -8.95 -13.09
C ALA A 441 0.65 -7.47 -12.95
N VAL A 442 1.47 -6.68 -12.24
CA VAL A 442 1.29 -5.22 -12.14
C VAL A 442 1.52 -4.55 -13.50
N GLY A 443 2.53 -5.00 -14.27
CA GLY A 443 2.77 -4.52 -15.62
C GLY A 443 1.59 -4.76 -16.57
N GLU A 444 1.00 -5.94 -16.57
CA GLU A 444 -0.19 -6.29 -17.36
C GLU A 444 -1.38 -5.42 -16.95
N ALA A 445 -1.64 -5.31 -15.65
CA ALA A 445 -2.72 -4.51 -15.11
C ALA A 445 -2.64 -3.03 -15.54
N LEU A 446 -1.44 -2.44 -15.42
CA LEU A 446 -1.19 -1.07 -15.79
C LEU A 446 -1.14 -0.86 -17.31
N SER A 447 -0.85 -1.89 -18.11
CA SER A 447 -0.69 -1.76 -19.57
C SER A 447 -1.94 -1.27 -20.32
N ARG A 448 -3.11 -1.38 -19.67
CA ARG A 448 -4.39 -0.90 -20.17
C ARG A 448 -4.70 0.54 -19.77
N LEU A 449 -3.91 1.10 -18.84
CA LEU A 449 -4.06 2.47 -18.36
C LEU A 449 -3.38 3.46 -19.32
N ASN A 450 -4.17 4.39 -19.83
CA ASN A 450 -3.70 5.50 -20.65
C ASN A 450 -4.09 6.81 -19.97
N VAL A 451 -3.11 7.65 -19.67
CA VAL A 451 -3.33 8.93 -19.00
C VAL A 451 -2.91 10.05 -19.93
N THR A 452 -3.86 10.89 -20.34
CA THR A 452 -3.54 12.06 -21.17
C THR A 452 -3.43 13.28 -20.27
N LEU A 453 -2.24 13.87 -20.23
CA LEU A 453 -1.92 15.03 -19.41
C LEU A 453 -1.64 16.24 -20.32
N SER A 454 -2.00 17.42 -19.83
CA SER A 454 -1.47 18.67 -20.37
C SER A 454 0.04 18.68 -20.21
N THR A 455 0.76 19.05 -21.26
CA THR A 455 2.22 19.14 -21.23
C THR A 455 2.59 20.25 -20.26
N PRO A 456 3.36 19.96 -19.20
CA PRO A 456 3.71 20.95 -18.19
C PRO A 456 4.54 22.07 -18.83
N ARG A 457 4.25 23.32 -18.47
CA ARG A 457 5.04 24.47 -18.93
C ARG A 457 6.34 24.55 -18.12
N LEU A 458 7.46 24.70 -18.83
CA LEU A 458 8.75 24.97 -18.21
C LEU A 458 8.78 26.43 -17.75
N LYS A 459 9.21 26.67 -16.51
CA LYS A 459 9.46 28.04 -16.03
C LYS A 459 10.68 28.58 -16.77
N LEU A 460 10.50 29.71 -17.46
CA LEU A 460 11.58 30.32 -18.23
C LEU A 460 12.31 31.37 -17.37
N PRO A 461 13.63 31.54 -17.55
CA PRO A 461 14.41 32.57 -16.84
C PRO A 461 13.80 33.96 -16.99
N GLY A 462 13.49 34.62 -15.87
CA GLY A 462 12.86 35.95 -15.86
C GLY A 462 11.33 35.98 -15.82
N ASP A 463 10.67 34.82 -15.69
CA ASP A 463 9.23 34.77 -15.35
C ASP A 463 9.02 35.20 -13.89
N ALA A 464 8.15 36.19 -13.65
CA ALA A 464 7.65 36.52 -12.32
C ALA A 464 6.56 35.51 -11.91
N ASP A 465 6.39 35.28 -10.60
CA ASP A 465 5.36 34.37 -10.11
C ASP A 465 3.96 34.91 -10.50
N GLY A 466 3.27 34.17 -11.37
CA GLY A 466 1.95 34.52 -11.90
C GLY A 466 1.92 35.03 -13.34
N ASP A 467 3.07 35.33 -13.96
CA ASP A 467 3.15 35.92 -15.30
C ASP A 467 3.44 34.85 -16.37
N ALA A 468 2.47 33.99 -16.63
CA ALA A 468 2.52 32.96 -17.68
C ALA A 468 2.31 33.58 -19.07
N GLY A 469 3.19 34.48 -19.52
CA GLY A 469 2.88 35.31 -20.70
C GLY A 469 4.03 35.64 -21.64
N ARG A 470 5.30 35.48 -21.24
CA ARG A 470 6.44 35.84 -22.10
C ARG A 470 7.04 34.56 -22.70
N GLY A 471 6.93 34.36 -24.00
CA GLY A 471 7.43 33.17 -24.70
C GLY A 471 8.96 33.04 -24.67
N PHE A 472 9.49 32.08 -25.45
CA PHE A 472 10.95 31.85 -25.58
C PHE A 472 11.71 33.10 -26.07
N VAL A 473 11.07 33.92 -26.92
CA VAL A 473 11.55 35.24 -27.31
C VAL A 473 11.03 36.29 -26.33
N ARG A 474 11.93 36.93 -25.57
CA ARG A 474 11.58 37.92 -24.54
C ARG A 474 11.42 39.33 -25.10
N ASP A 475 12.34 39.71 -25.97
CA ASP A 475 12.39 41.03 -26.59
C ASP A 475 12.96 40.89 -28.00
N ALA A 476 12.54 41.78 -28.89
CA ALA A 476 13.19 42.00 -30.18
C ALA A 476 13.65 43.46 -30.28
N THR A 477 14.81 43.70 -30.90
CA THR A 477 15.25 45.04 -31.29
C THR A 477 15.56 45.02 -32.78
N PHE A 478 14.90 45.88 -33.54
CA PHE A 478 15.16 46.11 -34.96
C PHE A 478 16.04 47.35 -35.13
N HIS A 479 17.10 47.22 -35.92
CA HIS A 479 18.07 48.26 -36.24
C HIS A 479 17.91 48.65 -37.71
N ILE A 480 17.28 49.79 -37.98
CA ILE A 480 16.86 50.15 -39.33
C ILE A 480 18.05 50.46 -40.24
N LEU A 481 19.04 51.25 -39.78
CA LEU A 481 20.17 51.67 -40.60
C LEU A 481 21.09 50.51 -40.96
N SER A 482 21.34 49.62 -39.99
CA SER A 482 22.17 48.43 -40.24
C SER A 482 21.38 47.29 -40.89
N SER A 483 20.05 47.41 -41.01
CA SER A 483 19.17 46.35 -41.50
C SER A 483 19.39 45.02 -40.77
N THR A 484 19.46 45.10 -39.44
CA THR A 484 19.64 43.91 -38.58
C THR A 484 18.61 43.86 -37.45
N ALA A 485 18.41 42.68 -36.88
CA ALA A 485 17.62 42.45 -35.68
C ALA A 485 18.42 41.68 -34.64
N THR A 486 18.14 41.95 -33.37
CA THR A 486 18.64 41.16 -32.24
C THR A 486 17.49 40.75 -31.35
N PHE A 487 17.53 39.52 -30.87
CA PHE A 487 16.50 38.95 -30.01
C PHE A 487 17.10 38.58 -28.66
N THR A 488 16.32 38.76 -27.59
CA THR A 488 16.63 38.19 -26.29
C THR A 488 15.90 36.86 -26.18
N LEU A 489 16.63 35.76 -26.05
CA LEU A 489 16.11 34.40 -25.95
C LEU A 489 16.24 33.90 -24.51
N ALA A 490 15.23 33.16 -24.05
CA ALA A 490 15.22 32.53 -22.74
C ALA A 490 15.35 31.01 -22.86
N SER A 491 16.55 30.47 -22.57
CA SER A 491 16.77 29.03 -22.57
C SER A 491 16.11 28.39 -21.35
N PRO A 492 15.24 27.36 -21.52
CA PRO A 492 14.70 26.60 -20.40
C PRO A 492 15.74 25.67 -19.75
N LEU A 493 16.90 25.45 -20.40
CA LEU A 493 17.93 24.54 -19.91
C LEU A 493 18.88 25.31 -18.97
N GLY A 494 19.09 24.79 -17.76
CA GLY A 494 19.92 25.43 -16.75
C GLY A 494 21.43 25.23 -16.93
N ARG A 495 21.83 24.25 -17.74
CA ARG A 495 23.25 23.83 -17.88
C ARG A 495 23.70 23.66 -19.32
N ASP A 496 22.81 23.19 -20.18
CA ASP A 496 23.13 22.85 -21.57
C ASP A 496 22.83 24.01 -22.52
N THR A 497 23.72 24.23 -23.49
CA THR A 497 23.54 25.23 -24.55
C THR A 497 22.75 24.62 -25.71
N VAL A 498 21.70 25.33 -26.14
CA VAL A 498 21.00 25.01 -27.39
C VAL A 498 21.68 25.77 -28.52
N HIS A 499 21.93 25.12 -29.65
CA HIS A 499 22.46 25.77 -30.84
C HIS A 499 21.33 25.99 -31.84
N VAL A 500 21.25 27.17 -32.41
CA VAL A 500 20.41 27.42 -33.57
C VAL A 500 21.29 27.35 -34.81
N GLU A 501 21.05 26.35 -35.65
CA GLU A 501 21.84 26.10 -36.86
C GLU A 501 21.35 26.93 -38.05
N ARG A 502 20.03 27.15 -38.10
CA ARG A 502 19.40 27.87 -39.20
C ARG A 502 18.10 28.51 -38.76
N ILE A 503 17.85 29.73 -39.23
CA ILE A 503 16.59 30.44 -39.04
C ILE A 503 16.08 30.94 -40.39
N ASN A 504 14.82 30.65 -40.67
CA ASN A 504 14.04 31.33 -41.70
C ASN A 504 12.78 31.90 -41.03
N ALA A 505 12.77 33.19 -40.73
CA ALA A 505 11.71 33.85 -39.99
C ALA A 505 11.11 35.01 -40.78
N THR A 506 9.81 35.23 -40.61
CA THR A 506 9.11 36.41 -41.13
C THR A 506 8.35 37.08 -39.99
N ALA A 507 8.52 38.40 -39.87
CA ALA A 507 7.80 39.21 -38.90
C ALA A 507 6.57 39.86 -39.55
N PHE A 508 5.45 39.90 -38.82
CA PHE A 508 4.18 40.46 -39.28
C PHE A 508 3.67 41.55 -38.32
N PHE A 509 3.16 42.63 -38.90
CA PHE A 509 2.41 43.66 -38.20
C PHE A 509 0.91 43.38 -38.35
N ASN A 510 0.16 43.55 -37.27
CA ASN A 510 -1.29 43.32 -37.23
C ASN A 510 -1.67 41.94 -37.82
N HIS A 511 -0.93 40.89 -37.43
CA HIS A 511 -1.11 39.48 -37.81
C HIS A 511 -0.89 39.11 -39.28
N THR A 512 -0.84 40.08 -40.21
CA THR A 512 -0.94 39.78 -41.65
C THR A 512 0.04 40.54 -42.53
N GLU A 513 0.47 41.74 -42.13
CA GLU A 513 1.32 42.59 -42.97
C GLU A 513 2.80 42.27 -42.75
N PRO A 514 3.54 41.72 -43.74
CA PRO A 514 4.94 41.37 -43.53
C PRO A 514 5.79 42.63 -43.38
N VAL A 515 6.67 42.61 -42.39
CA VAL A 515 7.56 43.73 -42.03
C VAL A 515 8.97 43.47 -42.52
N GLY A 516 9.48 42.27 -42.28
CA GLY A 516 10.83 41.87 -42.67
C GLY A 516 11.03 40.37 -42.55
N ARG A 517 12.00 39.87 -43.29
CA ARG A 517 12.39 38.46 -43.33
C ARG A 517 13.82 38.31 -42.83
N ILE A 518 14.06 37.30 -42.02
CA ILE A 518 15.39 36.90 -41.56
C ILE A 518 15.69 35.54 -42.17
N LEU A 519 16.75 35.46 -42.94
CA LEU A 519 17.34 34.20 -43.40
C LEU A 519 18.78 34.17 -42.90
N HIS A 520 19.07 33.24 -42.01
CA HIS A 520 20.39 33.10 -41.42
C HIS A 520 20.74 31.62 -41.29
N ASP A 521 21.80 31.22 -42.00
CA ASP A 521 22.27 29.83 -42.09
C ASP A 521 23.58 29.60 -41.28
N GLU A 522 24.05 30.62 -40.54
CA GLU A 522 25.20 30.47 -39.65
C GLU A 522 24.76 30.09 -38.23
N PRO A 523 25.43 29.13 -37.58
CA PRO A 523 25.04 28.68 -36.27
C PRO A 523 25.39 29.70 -35.18
N PHE A 524 24.51 29.84 -34.19
CA PHE A 524 24.79 30.60 -32.97
C PHE A 524 24.23 29.93 -31.72
N ASP A 525 24.81 30.30 -30.58
CA ASP A 525 24.54 29.68 -29.30
C ASP A 525 23.43 30.39 -28.52
N VAL A 526 22.58 29.60 -27.88
CA VAL A 526 21.59 30.03 -26.90
C VAL A 526 21.99 29.39 -25.55
N PRO A 527 22.92 30.02 -24.81
CA PRO A 527 23.36 29.49 -23.52
C PRO A 527 22.24 29.52 -22.48
N PRO A 528 22.40 28.80 -21.35
CA PRO A 528 21.47 28.85 -20.23
C PRO A 528 21.13 30.27 -19.77
N GLY A 529 19.87 30.48 -19.37
CA GLY A 529 19.40 31.79 -18.92
C GLY A 529 18.89 32.69 -20.04
N LEU A 530 19.10 34.00 -19.87
CA LEU A 530 18.78 35.01 -20.89
C LEU A 530 20.02 35.29 -21.74
N SER A 531 19.89 35.15 -23.05
CA SER A 531 20.96 35.43 -24.01
C SER A 531 20.47 36.30 -25.14
N ARG A 532 21.39 37.04 -25.78
CA ARG A 532 21.08 37.86 -26.94
C ARG A 532 21.65 37.21 -28.19
N THR A 533 20.86 37.16 -29.25
CA THR A 533 21.33 36.66 -30.55
C THR A 533 22.42 37.58 -31.12
N PRO A 534 23.23 37.09 -32.06
CA PRO A 534 23.98 37.98 -32.95
C PRO A 534 23.02 38.93 -33.70
N ARG A 535 23.59 39.95 -34.35
CA ARG A 535 22.83 40.82 -35.26
C ARG A 535 22.47 40.01 -36.50
N LEU A 536 21.21 39.61 -36.58
CA LEU A 536 20.68 38.83 -37.69
C LEU A 536 20.29 39.79 -38.83
N PRO A 537 20.69 39.54 -40.08
CA PRO A 537 20.32 40.38 -41.22
C PRO A 537 18.80 40.31 -41.45
N VAL A 538 18.22 41.46 -41.79
CA VAL A 538 16.78 41.60 -42.07
C VAL A 538 16.59 42.15 -43.48
N ASP A 539 15.89 41.38 -44.30
CA ASP A 539 15.37 41.83 -45.58
C ASP A 539 14.03 42.53 -45.35
N TRP A 540 14.04 43.85 -45.43
CA TRP A 540 12.84 44.66 -45.23
C TRP A 540 11.86 44.53 -46.40
N SER A 541 10.57 44.43 -46.08
CA SER A 541 9.51 44.49 -47.09
C SER A 541 9.20 45.95 -47.44
N ALA A 542 10.15 46.64 -48.09
CA ALA A 542 10.12 48.09 -48.34
C ALA A 542 8.89 48.57 -49.11
N ASP A 543 8.30 47.72 -49.95
CA ASP A 543 7.11 48.02 -50.76
C ASP A 543 5.78 47.76 -50.02
N ARG A 544 5.82 47.42 -48.73
CA ARG A 544 4.64 47.01 -47.94
C ARG A 544 4.40 47.92 -46.73
N VAL A 545 3.13 48.01 -46.34
CA VAL A 545 2.63 48.86 -45.24
C VAL A 545 3.35 48.58 -43.91
N GLY A 546 3.77 47.32 -43.70
CA GLY A 546 4.48 46.88 -42.49
C GLY A 546 5.81 47.61 -42.23
N PHE A 547 6.63 47.86 -43.24
CA PHE A 547 7.91 48.58 -43.07
C PHE A 547 7.69 50.07 -42.77
N GLY A 548 6.67 50.68 -43.39
CA GLY A 548 6.26 52.05 -43.09
C GLY A 548 5.89 52.23 -41.62
N LYS A 549 5.13 51.28 -41.05
CA LYS A 549 4.74 51.29 -39.64
C LYS A 549 5.91 51.04 -38.68
N LEU A 550 6.88 50.23 -39.09
CA LEU A 550 8.10 50.07 -38.31
C LEU A 550 8.90 51.39 -38.23
N ARG A 551 9.02 52.12 -39.36
CA ARG A 551 9.67 53.44 -39.40
C ARG A 551 8.92 54.49 -38.59
N ASP A 552 7.59 54.49 -38.64
CA ASP A 552 6.75 55.38 -37.82
C ASP A 552 6.96 55.15 -36.31
N ALA A 553 7.34 53.92 -35.92
CA ALA A 553 7.62 53.53 -34.54
C ALA A 553 9.08 53.75 -34.10
N LEU A 554 9.90 54.45 -34.89
CA LEU A 554 11.31 54.72 -34.59
C LEU A 554 11.48 55.45 -33.25
N GLY A 555 12.29 54.89 -32.34
CA GLY A 555 12.44 55.37 -30.97
C GLY A 555 11.37 54.84 -30.00
N GLY A 556 10.45 53.99 -30.46
CA GLY A 556 9.37 53.39 -29.69
C GLY A 556 9.38 51.85 -29.70
N THR A 557 8.23 51.27 -29.35
CA THR A 557 7.97 49.83 -29.37
C THR A 557 6.76 49.50 -30.21
N LEU A 558 6.84 48.39 -30.95
CA LEU A 558 5.76 47.86 -31.78
C LEU A 558 5.52 46.40 -31.37
N LYS A 559 4.27 45.93 -31.43
CA LYS A 559 3.97 44.51 -31.28
C LYS A 559 3.99 43.85 -32.64
N LEU A 560 4.79 42.79 -32.77
CA LEU A 560 4.95 42.03 -34.01
C LEU A 560 4.72 40.56 -33.74
N ASP A 561 4.16 39.87 -34.72
CA ASP A 561 4.10 38.42 -34.74
C ASP A 561 5.29 37.87 -35.50
N ALA A 562 5.70 36.65 -35.18
CA ALA A 562 6.80 35.98 -35.83
C ALA A 562 6.40 34.56 -36.22
N VAL A 563 6.64 34.19 -37.46
CA VAL A 563 6.58 32.80 -37.93
C VAL A 563 7.99 32.41 -38.38
N ALA A 564 8.53 31.34 -37.80
CA ALA A 564 9.90 30.93 -38.06
C ALA A 564 10.03 29.41 -38.20
N ASP A 565 10.75 28.98 -39.25
CA ASP A 565 11.32 27.65 -39.33
C ASP A 565 12.74 27.69 -38.77
N VAL A 566 12.94 27.03 -37.63
CA VAL A 566 14.22 27.04 -36.91
C VAL A 566 14.78 25.63 -36.88
N THR A 567 16.06 25.48 -37.24
CA THR A 567 16.79 24.22 -37.05
C THR A 567 17.58 24.34 -35.76
N VAL A 568 17.24 23.53 -34.77
CA VAL A 568 17.88 23.51 -33.46
C VAL A 568 18.74 22.26 -33.31
N ARG A 569 19.89 22.42 -32.66
CA ARG A 569 20.77 21.32 -32.30
C ARG A 569 21.04 21.33 -30.79
N LEU A 570 20.88 20.16 -30.19
CA LEU A 570 21.22 19.89 -28.79
C LEU A 570 22.19 18.70 -28.78
N GLY A 571 23.47 18.98 -28.51
CA GLY A 571 24.53 17.98 -28.66
C GLY A 571 24.56 17.42 -30.09
N ARG A 572 24.28 16.12 -30.24
CA ARG A 572 24.22 15.39 -31.54
C ARG A 572 22.83 15.35 -32.16
N TRP A 573 21.79 15.71 -31.40
CA TRP A 573 20.41 15.68 -31.86
C TRP A 573 20.08 16.98 -32.59
N VAL A 574 19.51 16.86 -33.79
CA VAL A 574 19.14 18.00 -34.64
C VAL A 574 17.68 17.84 -35.03
N GLU A 575 16.89 18.89 -34.82
CA GLU A 575 15.48 18.90 -35.23
C GLU A 575 15.08 20.25 -35.81
N GLN A 576 14.16 20.21 -36.77
CA GLN A 576 13.56 21.42 -37.29
C GLN A 576 12.22 21.64 -36.60
N VAL A 577 12.01 22.84 -36.07
CA VAL A 577 10.78 23.24 -35.37
C VAL A 577 10.17 24.46 -36.04
N ASN A 578 8.85 24.53 -35.99
CA ASN A 578 8.08 25.65 -36.48
C ASN A 578 7.64 26.47 -35.27
N TYR A 579 8.09 27.72 -35.19
CA TYR A 579 7.77 28.64 -34.12
C TYR A 579 6.77 29.69 -34.60
N GLU A 580 5.73 29.90 -33.83
CA GLU A 580 4.75 30.97 -33.99
C GLU A 580 4.69 31.75 -32.68
N GLY A 581 5.01 33.05 -32.74
CA GLY A 581 4.91 33.95 -31.61
C GLY A 581 4.00 35.12 -31.93
N GLU A 582 3.08 35.44 -31.03
CA GLU A 582 2.13 36.54 -31.19
C GLU A 582 2.46 37.71 -30.25
N GLY A 583 2.34 38.94 -30.75
CA GLY A 583 2.41 40.16 -29.96
C GLY A 583 3.77 40.42 -29.28
N ILE A 584 4.87 39.96 -29.89
CA ILE A 584 6.24 40.14 -29.38
C ILE A 584 6.58 41.64 -29.38
N GLY A 585 6.99 42.16 -28.23
CA GLY A 585 7.45 43.54 -28.09
C GLY A 585 8.77 43.77 -28.84
N ALA A 586 8.71 44.58 -29.89
CA ALA A 586 9.82 44.93 -30.76
C ALA A 586 10.20 46.40 -30.60
N ARG A 587 11.40 46.69 -30.08
CA ARG A 587 11.96 48.05 -30.04
C ARG A 587 12.50 48.41 -31.41
N VAL A 588 12.22 49.62 -31.85
CA VAL A 588 12.75 50.14 -33.11
C VAL A 588 13.82 51.18 -32.82
N SER A 589 15.04 50.87 -33.23
CA SER A 589 16.20 51.73 -33.08
C SER A 589 16.79 52.08 -34.44
N LEU A 590 17.52 53.20 -34.47
CA LEU A 590 18.31 53.62 -35.64
C LEU A 590 19.35 52.56 -35.99
#